data_AF-A0A0B4GKH5-F1
#
_entry.id   AF-A0A0B4GKH5-F1
#
_cell.length_a   1.000
_cell.length_b   1.000
_cell.length_c   1.000
_cell.angle_alpha   90.00
_cell.angle_beta   90.00
_cell.angle_gamma   90.00
#
_symmetry.space_group_name_H-M   'P 1'
#
loop_
_entity.id
_entity.type
_entity.pdbx_description
1 polymer ?
#
loop_
_entity_poly.entity_id
_entity_poly.type
_entity_poly.pdbx_seq_one_letter_code
_entity_poly.pdbx_strand_id
1 'polypeptide(L)'
;MRFATSALALVASAAAASAASITFWTLDDLVRTIYFTPNPGFPEVAPVTCNDKQKKTVVNFPDQWIGNYYAVQKGQKNVPGMLGEVNFGAWGGMTYFDVSAIVDPNDQNNVKQMYPASGKSPMSGCPVFPCNNAYYLPDDVQTKVTHETDLVTTLGAGFTGINFS
;
A
#
# COMPACT_ATOMS: atom_id res chain seq x y z
N MET A 1 30.55 -32.04 -38.83
CA MET A 1 29.67 -30.87 -38.57
C MET A 1 28.38 -31.38 -37.95
N ARG A 2 28.11 -31.07 -36.68
CA ARG A 2 26.79 -31.30 -36.06
C ARG A 2 26.38 -29.96 -35.44
N PHE A 3 25.34 -29.37 -36.01
CA PHE A 3 24.83 -28.05 -35.66
C PHE A 3 24.20 -28.13 -34.26
N ALA A 4 24.72 -27.34 -33.32
CA ALA A 4 24.08 -27.12 -32.02
C ALA A 4 22.86 -26.22 -32.24
N THR A 5 21.67 -26.74 -31.95
CA THR A 5 20.41 -25.99 -32.02
C THR A 5 20.26 -25.19 -30.72
N SER A 6 20.68 -23.93 -30.74
CA SER A 6 20.42 -23.00 -29.63
C SER A 6 18.96 -22.57 -29.67
N ALA A 7 18.13 -23.09 -28.76
CA ALA A 7 16.81 -22.54 -28.50
C ALA A 7 16.95 -21.27 -27.65
N LEU A 8 16.78 -20.10 -28.27
CA LEU A 8 16.57 -18.84 -27.54
C LEU A 8 15.16 -18.91 -26.91
N ALA A 9 15.09 -19.14 -25.60
CA ALA A 9 13.87 -18.90 -24.84
C ALA A 9 13.64 -17.39 -24.74
N LEU A 10 12.66 -16.87 -25.49
CA LEU A 10 12.18 -15.50 -25.31
C LEU A 10 11.32 -15.46 -24.04
N VAL A 11 11.89 -15.04 -22.92
CA VAL A 11 11.09 -14.72 -21.73
C VAL A 11 10.33 -13.44 -22.05
N ALA A 12 9.07 -13.56 -22.45
CA ALA A 12 8.17 -12.43 -22.60
C ALA A 12 7.83 -11.92 -21.19
N SER A 13 8.61 -10.97 -20.68
CA SER A 13 8.26 -10.20 -19.50
C SER A 13 7.06 -9.34 -19.87
N ALA A 14 5.85 -9.76 -19.47
CA ALA A 14 4.70 -8.88 -19.47
C ALA A 14 4.98 -7.77 -18.46
N ALA A 15 5.53 -6.65 -18.94
CA ALA A 15 5.55 -5.41 -18.18
C ALA A 15 4.09 -5.04 -17.95
N ALA A 16 3.57 -5.30 -16.76
CA ALA A 16 2.28 -4.78 -16.37
C ALA A 16 2.34 -3.26 -16.58
N ALA A 17 1.46 -2.73 -17.43
CA ALA A 17 1.31 -1.29 -17.55
C ALA A 17 0.95 -0.76 -16.16
N SER A 18 1.79 0.09 -15.59
CA SER A 18 1.53 0.76 -14.32
C SER A 18 0.29 1.63 -14.48
N ALA A 19 -0.77 1.35 -13.73
CA ALA A 19 -2.05 2.06 -13.82
C ALA A 19 -2.50 2.69 -12.50
N ALA A 20 -1.94 2.22 -11.38
CA ALA A 20 -2.18 2.74 -10.05
C ALA A 20 -0.85 2.88 -9.29
N SER A 21 -0.81 3.76 -8.30
CA SER A 21 0.37 3.92 -7.45
C SER A 21 0.02 4.17 -6.00
N ILE A 22 0.93 3.78 -5.11
CA ILE A 22 0.93 4.20 -3.72
C ILE A 22 2.26 4.90 -3.44
N THR A 23 2.16 6.15 -3.01
CA THR A 23 3.29 6.89 -2.45
C THR A 23 3.39 6.65 -0.96
N PHE A 24 4.41 5.92 -0.53
CA PHE A 24 4.74 5.72 0.88
C PHE A 24 5.53 6.92 1.40
N TRP A 25 4.92 7.70 2.28
CA TRP A 25 5.52 8.88 2.90
C TRP A 25 5.96 8.57 4.33
N THR A 26 7.25 8.37 4.53
CA THR A 26 7.84 8.13 5.85
C THR A 26 7.90 9.44 6.63
N LEU A 27 7.26 9.51 7.80
CA LEU A 27 7.16 10.73 8.60
C LEU A 27 8.16 10.80 9.77
N ASP A 28 8.67 9.65 10.22
CA ASP A 28 9.75 9.51 11.20
C ASP A 28 11.09 9.15 10.54
N ASP A 29 12.11 8.81 11.33
CA ASP A 29 13.46 8.47 10.87
C ASP A 29 13.72 6.95 10.80
N LEU A 30 12.67 6.12 10.88
CA LEU A 30 12.80 4.68 10.96
C LEU A 30 12.73 4.03 9.57
N VAL A 31 13.63 3.10 9.31
CA VAL A 31 13.65 2.29 8.08
C VAL A 31 12.61 1.18 8.19
N ARG A 32 11.78 1.03 7.16
CA ARG A 32 10.76 -0.02 7.06
C ARG A 32 10.85 -0.74 5.73
N THR A 33 10.48 -2.02 5.72
CA THR A 33 10.18 -2.76 4.49
C THR A 33 8.68 -2.94 4.40
N ILE A 34 8.10 -2.57 3.25
CA ILE A 34 6.71 -2.83 2.91
C ILE A 34 6.62 -4.20 2.26
N TYR A 35 5.74 -5.04 2.78
CA TYR A 35 5.42 -6.35 2.23
C TYR A 35 4.00 -6.31 1.69
N PHE A 36 3.82 -6.82 0.47
CA PHE A 36 2.54 -6.86 -0.22
C PHE A 36 1.98 -8.27 -0.18
N THR A 37 0.66 -8.40 -0.11
CA THR A 37 -0.05 -9.67 -0.17
C THR A 37 -1.21 -9.51 -1.14
N PRO A 38 -1.07 -10.01 -2.39
CA PRO A 38 -2.15 -9.94 -3.37
C PRO A 38 -3.29 -10.89 -3.01
N ASN A 39 -4.51 -10.54 -3.42
CA ASN A 39 -5.61 -11.50 -3.43
C ASN A 39 -5.33 -12.62 -4.46
N PRO A 40 -5.93 -13.81 -4.30
CA PRO A 40 -5.76 -14.90 -5.27
C PRO A 40 -6.07 -14.46 -6.70
N GLY A 41 -5.14 -14.72 -7.62
CA GLY A 41 -5.27 -14.35 -9.03
C GLY A 41 -4.66 -12.99 -9.41
N PHE A 42 -4.21 -12.19 -8.44
CA PHE A 42 -3.48 -10.95 -8.70
C PHE A 42 -1.96 -11.16 -8.66
N PRO A 43 -1.19 -10.37 -9.42
CA PRO A 43 0.25 -10.50 -9.48
C PRO A 43 0.94 -10.09 -8.17
N GLU A 44 2.05 -10.76 -7.88
CA GLU A 44 2.94 -10.42 -6.77
C GLU A 44 3.61 -9.06 -6.98
N VAL A 45 3.73 -8.29 -5.90
CA VAL A 45 4.48 -7.03 -5.85
C VAL A 45 5.68 -7.24 -4.93
N ALA A 46 6.87 -6.97 -5.44
CA ALA A 46 8.10 -7.16 -4.66
C ALA A 46 8.12 -6.24 -3.43
N PRO A 47 8.63 -6.71 -2.27
CA PRO A 47 8.79 -5.87 -1.09
C PRO A 47 9.65 -4.64 -1.37
N VAL A 48 9.32 -3.51 -0.75
CA VAL A 48 10.01 -2.22 -0.97
C VAL A 48 10.48 -1.63 0.35
N THR A 49 11.76 -1.27 0.41
CA THR A 49 12.32 -0.56 1.57
C THR A 49 12.07 0.94 1.47
N CYS A 50 11.43 1.49 2.50
CA CYS A 50 11.24 2.92 2.70
C CYS A 50 12.19 3.40 3.80
N ASN A 51 12.97 4.44 3.53
CA ASN A 51 13.93 5.01 4.46
C ASN A 51 13.81 6.54 4.49
N ASP A 52 14.51 7.16 5.44
CA ASP A 52 14.72 8.60 5.58
C ASP A 52 13.46 9.44 5.85
N LYS A 53 13.58 10.33 6.83
CA LYS A 53 12.49 11.21 7.26
C LYS A 53 11.99 12.09 6.11
N GLN A 54 10.68 12.15 5.94
CA GLN A 54 9.97 12.87 4.87
C GLN A 54 10.19 12.34 3.45
N LYS A 55 10.82 11.18 3.28
CA LYS A 55 10.97 10.58 1.95
C LYS A 55 9.64 10.01 1.47
N LYS A 56 9.39 10.20 0.17
CA LYS A 56 8.29 9.60 -0.57
C LYS A 56 8.82 8.51 -1.49
N THR A 57 8.44 7.26 -1.23
CA THR A 57 8.76 6.11 -2.06
C THR A 57 7.52 5.72 -2.84
N VAL A 58 7.57 5.78 -4.16
CA VAL A 58 6.43 5.44 -5.03
C VAL A 58 6.53 3.97 -5.42
N VAL A 59 5.44 3.23 -5.27
CA VAL A 59 5.28 1.87 -5.76
C VAL A 59 4.14 1.84 -6.76
N ASN A 60 4.41 1.23 -7.92
CA ASN A 60 3.47 1.09 -9.01
C ASN A 60 2.79 -0.26 -8.95
N PHE A 61 1.49 -0.26 -9.23
CA PHE A 61 0.65 -1.45 -9.24
C PHE A 61 0.10 -1.69 -10.65
N PRO A 62 -0.07 -2.96 -11.03
CA PRO A 62 -0.87 -3.32 -12.20
C PRO A 62 -2.29 -2.77 -12.09
N ASP A 63 -2.92 -2.56 -13.23
CA ASP A 63 -4.34 -2.20 -13.25
C ASP A 63 -5.18 -3.23 -12.51
N GLN A 64 -6.20 -2.73 -11.81
CA GLN A 64 -7.13 -3.52 -11.01
C GLN A 64 -6.53 -4.36 -9.87
N TRP A 65 -5.29 -4.09 -9.44
CA TRP A 65 -4.68 -4.87 -8.36
C TRP A 65 -5.50 -4.80 -7.06
N ILE A 66 -5.70 -5.96 -6.43
CA ILE A 66 -6.43 -6.11 -5.17
C ILE A 66 -5.54 -6.84 -4.17
N GLY A 67 -5.45 -6.29 -2.97
CA GLY A 67 -4.74 -6.92 -1.87
C GLY A 67 -4.46 -5.95 -0.74
N ASN A 68 -3.55 -6.34 0.13
CA ASN A 68 -3.11 -5.52 1.25
C ASN A 68 -1.59 -5.45 1.33
N TYR A 69 -1.12 -4.59 2.22
CA TYR A 69 0.28 -4.51 2.59
C TYR A 69 0.43 -4.11 4.05
N TYR A 70 1.61 -4.37 4.59
CA TYR A 70 2.02 -3.94 5.92
C TYR A 70 3.48 -3.52 5.90
N ALA A 71 3.89 -2.70 6.86
CA ALA A 71 5.28 -2.29 7.02
C ALA A 71 5.91 -3.00 8.21
N VAL A 72 7.19 -3.34 8.09
CA VAL A 72 7.98 -3.91 9.18
C VAL A 72 9.21 -3.05 9.37
N GLN A 73 9.41 -2.56 10.59
CA GLN A 73 10.62 -1.82 10.95
C GLN A 73 11.85 -2.72 10.87
N LYS A 74 12.98 -2.16 10.41
CA LYS A 74 14.25 -2.88 10.31
C LYS A 74 14.63 -3.54 11.64
N GLY A 75 14.89 -4.83 11.61
CA GLY A 75 15.28 -5.62 12.80
C GLY A 75 14.12 -6.24 13.57
N GLN A 76 12.86 -5.91 13.23
CA GLN A 76 11.68 -6.57 13.78
C GLN A 76 11.35 -7.87 13.03
N LYS A 77 10.57 -8.74 13.68
CA LYS A 77 10.05 -9.95 13.05
C LYS A 77 9.11 -9.56 11.90
N ASN A 78 9.21 -10.25 10.78
CA ASN A 78 8.27 -10.09 9.67
C ASN A 78 6.91 -10.71 10.01
N VAL A 79 6.04 -9.93 10.63
CA VAL A 79 4.65 -10.28 10.94
C VAL A 79 3.74 -9.12 10.53
N PRO A 80 2.53 -9.39 10.02
CA PRO A 80 1.58 -8.34 9.70
C PRO A 80 1.14 -7.56 10.94
N GLY A 81 1.00 -6.25 10.78
CA GLY A 81 0.52 -5.30 11.78
C GLY A 81 -0.75 -4.59 11.30
N MET A 82 -0.75 -3.25 11.37
CA MET A 82 -1.75 -2.43 10.69
C MET A 82 -1.59 -2.61 9.17
N LEU A 83 -2.70 -2.88 8.50
CA LEU A 83 -2.72 -3.05 7.06
C LEU A 83 -3.07 -1.75 6.36
N GLY A 84 -2.55 -1.57 5.15
CA GLY A 84 -3.22 -0.78 4.13
C GLY A 84 -3.84 -1.74 3.12
N GLU A 85 -5.13 -1.59 2.87
CA GLU A 85 -5.89 -2.44 1.95
C GLU A 85 -6.35 -1.60 0.75
N VAL A 86 -6.26 -2.17 -0.46
CA VAL A 86 -6.66 -1.49 -1.69
C VAL A 86 -7.33 -2.45 -2.67
N ASN A 87 -8.28 -1.90 -3.42
CA ASN A 87 -8.90 -2.50 -4.59
C ASN A 87 -8.95 -1.43 -5.68
N PHE A 88 -7.95 -1.43 -6.55
CA PHE A 88 -7.87 -0.50 -7.67
C PHE A 88 -8.82 -0.90 -8.79
N GLY A 89 -9.26 0.07 -9.60
CA GLY A 89 -9.99 -0.21 -10.86
C GLY A 89 -11.22 -1.10 -10.72
N ALA A 90 -11.89 -1.03 -9.56
CA ALA A 90 -13.09 -1.79 -9.24
C ALA A 90 -14.29 -1.32 -10.07
N TRP A 91 -15.51 -1.78 -9.73
CA TRP A 91 -16.72 -1.41 -10.46
C TRP A 91 -16.85 0.11 -10.64
N GLY A 92 -17.01 0.57 -11.88
CA GLY A 92 -17.04 2.00 -12.23
C GLY A 92 -15.67 2.68 -12.32
N GLY A 93 -14.56 1.92 -12.30
CA GLY A 93 -13.21 2.46 -12.28
C GLY A 93 -12.81 3.06 -10.92
N MET A 94 -13.51 2.66 -9.84
CA MET A 94 -13.28 3.20 -8.50
C MET A 94 -12.08 2.54 -7.83
N THR A 95 -11.42 3.28 -6.96
CA THR A 95 -10.44 2.76 -6.01
C THR A 95 -11.09 2.70 -4.63
N TYR A 96 -11.12 1.52 -4.02
CA TYR A 96 -11.51 1.33 -2.62
C TYR A 96 -10.26 1.12 -1.77
N PHE A 97 -10.23 1.71 -0.59
CA PHE A 97 -9.06 1.63 0.27
C PHE A 97 -9.39 1.86 1.75
N ASP A 98 -8.58 1.30 2.63
CA ASP A 98 -8.61 1.59 4.05
C ASP A 98 -7.28 1.29 4.76
N VAL A 99 -7.12 1.91 5.93
CA VAL A 99 -6.14 1.50 6.93
C VAL A 99 -6.87 0.63 7.95
N SER A 100 -6.38 -0.60 8.12
CA SER A 100 -7.12 -1.67 8.79
C SER A 100 -6.35 -2.21 9.97
N ALA A 101 -7.03 -2.24 11.11
CA ALA A 101 -6.55 -2.70 12.41
C ALA A 101 -7.00 -4.13 12.73
N ILE A 102 -7.65 -4.80 11.77
CA ILE A 102 -8.29 -6.10 11.99
C ILE A 102 -7.28 -7.21 12.33
N VAL A 103 -6.04 -7.11 11.86
CA VAL A 103 -4.99 -8.11 12.11
C VAL A 103 -4.27 -7.88 13.43
N ASP A 104 -3.67 -6.70 13.62
CA ASP A 104 -3.06 -6.32 14.88
C ASP A 104 -3.24 -4.81 15.15
N PRO A 105 -4.20 -4.42 16.00
CA PRO A 105 -4.43 -3.02 16.35
C PRO A 105 -3.34 -2.42 17.23
N ASN A 106 -2.38 -3.23 17.71
CA ASN A 106 -1.27 -2.75 18.54
C ASN A 106 -0.12 -2.18 17.71
N ASP A 107 -0.10 -2.38 16.40
CA ASP A 107 0.89 -1.76 15.53
C ASP A 107 0.56 -0.27 15.29
N GLN A 108 1.00 0.56 16.22
CA GLN A 108 0.73 2.00 16.13
C GLN A 108 1.81 2.78 15.38
N ASN A 109 2.83 2.10 14.84
CA ASN A 109 4.07 2.72 14.38
C ASN A 109 4.36 2.51 12.89
N ASN A 110 3.56 1.74 12.16
CA ASN A 110 3.78 1.47 10.75
C ASN A 110 2.81 2.21 9.86
N VAL A 111 1.84 1.55 9.24
CA VAL A 111 0.84 2.18 8.37
C VAL A 111 -0.07 3.06 9.21
N LYS A 112 -0.23 4.34 8.84
CA LYS A 112 -0.97 5.32 9.65
C LYS A 112 -2.21 5.88 8.95
N GLN A 113 -2.04 6.42 7.75
CA GLN A 113 -3.08 7.10 7.00
C GLN A 113 -2.98 6.73 5.54
N MET A 114 -4.12 6.67 4.85
CA MET A 114 -4.19 6.51 3.39
C MET A 114 -5.20 7.49 2.81
N TYR A 115 -4.88 8.10 1.68
CA TYR A 115 -5.75 9.09 1.02
C TYR A 115 -5.39 9.29 -0.47
N PRO A 116 -6.32 9.83 -1.29
CA PRO A 116 -6.05 10.17 -2.69
C PRO A 116 -4.94 11.21 -2.84
N ALA A 117 -4.01 11.02 -3.77
CA ALA A 117 -2.80 11.85 -3.86
C ALA A 117 -3.09 13.31 -4.22
N SER A 118 -4.06 13.57 -5.09
CA SER A 118 -4.46 14.91 -5.52
C SER A 118 -5.55 15.48 -4.61
N GLY A 119 -6.67 14.76 -4.46
CA GLY A 119 -7.85 15.22 -3.74
C GLY A 119 -7.68 15.23 -2.23
N LYS A 120 -6.79 14.39 -1.68
CA LYS A 120 -6.49 14.23 -0.24
C LYS A 120 -7.68 13.79 0.62
N SER A 121 -8.88 13.64 0.07
CA SER A 121 -10.09 13.19 0.75
C SER A 121 -10.85 12.23 -0.16
N PRO A 122 -11.52 11.19 0.39
CA PRO A 122 -11.54 10.80 1.81
C PRO A 122 -10.19 10.31 2.34
N MET A 123 -9.99 10.36 3.66
CA MET A 123 -8.80 9.82 4.33
C MET A 123 -9.20 8.66 5.23
N SER A 124 -8.43 7.57 5.21
CA SER A 124 -8.57 6.41 6.12
C SER A 124 -7.38 6.34 7.07
N GLY A 125 -7.61 5.89 8.30
CA GLY A 125 -6.62 5.84 9.37
C GLY A 125 -6.46 7.18 10.12
N CYS A 126 -5.35 7.34 10.84
CA CYS A 126 -5.07 8.52 11.67
C CYS A 126 -3.60 8.60 12.09
N PRO A 127 -3.12 9.79 12.50
CA PRO A 127 -1.74 9.94 13.01
C PRO A 127 -1.54 9.24 14.37
N VAL A 128 -2.59 9.07 15.17
CA VAL A 128 -2.54 8.44 16.50
C VAL A 128 -3.67 7.42 16.61
N PHE A 129 -3.32 6.16 16.89
CA PHE A 129 -4.27 5.07 17.12
C PHE A 129 -4.50 4.85 18.62
N PRO A 130 -5.65 4.29 19.03
CA PRO A 130 -6.80 3.94 18.19
C PRO A 130 -7.58 5.19 17.74
N CYS A 131 -8.35 5.06 16.66
CA CYS A 131 -9.22 6.14 16.18
C CYS A 131 -10.41 5.60 15.39
N ASN A 132 -11.49 6.37 15.30
CA ASN A 132 -12.73 5.93 14.65
C ASN A 132 -12.70 6.11 13.11
N ASN A 133 -11.52 6.04 12.49
CA ASN A 133 -11.34 6.21 11.04
C ASN A 133 -10.46 5.11 10.43
N ALA A 134 -10.07 4.11 11.23
CA ALA A 134 -9.49 2.86 10.74
C ALA A 134 -10.55 1.74 10.81
N TYR A 135 -10.40 0.73 9.97
CA TYR A 135 -11.28 -0.43 9.91
C TYR A 135 -10.93 -1.41 11.04
N TYR A 136 -11.86 -1.69 11.97
CA TYR A 136 -11.60 -2.58 13.11
C TYR A 136 -12.38 -3.89 13.08
N LEU A 137 -13.54 -3.91 12.43
CA LEU A 137 -14.46 -5.03 12.45
C LEU A 137 -14.89 -5.39 11.02
N PRO A 138 -15.21 -6.67 10.74
CA PRO A 138 -15.95 -7.03 9.54
C PRO A 138 -17.18 -6.14 9.35
N ASP A 139 -17.41 -5.67 8.12
CA ASP A 139 -18.53 -4.78 7.73
C ASP A 139 -18.48 -3.35 8.31
N ASP A 140 -17.31 -2.91 8.78
CA ASP A 140 -17.11 -1.52 9.22
C ASP A 140 -17.10 -0.55 8.02
N VAL A 141 -17.78 0.60 8.16
CA VAL A 141 -18.02 1.59 7.09
C VAL A 141 -16.79 2.44 6.74
N GLN A 142 -15.60 1.94 7.07
CA GLN A 142 -14.34 2.69 6.97
C GLN A 142 -13.58 2.48 5.67
N THR A 143 -14.00 1.54 4.85
CA THR A 143 -13.56 1.48 3.45
C THR A 143 -13.98 2.77 2.76
N LYS A 144 -12.98 3.51 2.30
CA LYS A 144 -13.14 4.76 1.57
C LYS A 144 -13.11 4.49 0.08
N VAL A 145 -13.64 5.43 -0.69
CA VAL A 145 -13.76 5.29 -2.14
C VAL A 145 -13.37 6.59 -2.84
N THR A 146 -12.67 6.48 -3.97
CA THR A 146 -12.27 7.61 -4.82
C THR A 146 -12.21 7.18 -6.29
N HIS A 147 -12.22 8.15 -7.21
CA HIS A 147 -11.90 7.93 -8.63
C HIS A 147 -10.38 7.97 -8.92
N GLU A 148 -9.57 8.42 -7.96
CA GLU A 148 -8.11 8.48 -8.14
C GLU A 148 -7.48 7.08 -8.01
N THR A 149 -6.49 6.79 -8.86
CA THR A 149 -5.69 5.56 -8.80
C THR A 149 -4.33 5.76 -8.14
N ASP A 150 -4.01 7.00 -7.78
CA ASP A 150 -2.81 7.36 -7.04
C ASP A 150 -3.18 7.68 -5.59
N LEU A 151 -2.64 6.91 -4.67
CA LEU A 151 -2.84 7.08 -3.23
C LEU A 151 -1.54 7.52 -2.56
N VAL A 152 -1.67 8.11 -1.39
CA VAL A 152 -0.56 8.37 -0.47
C VAL A 152 -0.83 7.60 0.81
N THR A 153 0.19 6.92 1.30
CA THR A 153 0.15 6.23 2.59
C THR A 153 1.27 6.74 3.48
N THR A 154 0.95 7.15 4.69
CA THR A 154 1.96 7.63 5.64
C THR A 154 2.46 6.50 6.52
N LEU A 155 3.77 6.51 6.78
CA LEU A 155 4.45 5.55 7.64
C LEU A 155 5.04 6.25 8.86
N GLY A 156 4.87 5.64 10.04
CA GLY A 156 5.51 6.12 11.25
C GLY A 156 4.85 7.34 11.89
N ALA A 157 5.31 7.68 13.08
CA ALA A 157 4.77 8.81 13.83
C ALA A 157 5.13 10.14 13.14
N GLY A 158 4.15 11.03 13.01
CA GLY A 158 4.37 12.37 12.47
C GLY A 158 3.10 12.99 11.91
N PHE A 159 3.27 14.17 11.32
CA PHE A 159 2.17 14.95 10.74
C PHE A 159 2.49 15.31 9.30
N THR A 160 1.51 15.17 8.43
CA THR A 160 1.60 15.55 7.01
C THR A 160 1.44 17.06 6.80
N GLY A 161 0.88 17.77 7.79
CA GLY A 161 0.46 19.17 7.65
C GLY A 161 -0.77 19.36 6.75
N ILE A 162 -1.41 18.27 6.32
CA ILE A 162 -2.62 18.31 5.49
C ILE A 162 -3.84 18.39 6.40
N ASN A 163 -4.79 19.27 6.05
CA ASN A 163 -6.12 19.27 6.62
C ASN A 163 -7.03 18.37 5.76
N PHE A 164 -7.62 17.36 6.39
CA PHE A 164 -8.47 16.34 5.76
C PHE A 164 -9.98 16.65 5.90
N SER A 165 -10.31 17.88 6.32
CA SER A 165 -11.68 18.40 6.47
C SER A 165 -12.45 18.49 5.17
#